data_AF-A0A2G2GID2-F1
#
_entry.id   AF-A0A2G2GID2-F1
#
_cell.length_a   1.000
_cell.length_b   1.000
_cell.length_c   1.000
_cell.angle_alpha   90.00
_cell.angle_beta   90.00
_cell.angle_gamma   90.00
#
_symmetry.space_group_name_H-M   'P 1'
#
loop_
_entity.id
_entity.type
_entity.pdbx_description
1 polymer ?
#
loop_
_entity_poly.entity_id
_entity_poly.type
_entity_poly.pdbx_seq_one_letter_code
_entity_poly.pdbx_strand_id
1 'polypeptide(L)'
;MKFAKILLTIAAIQYGVIPVVIDLTNTHVFHSDWPPHARFHMVWLLIVGSSIAVYVTALLWIIGANTKSSLRHAAIIGCLPLFGFFVSAALMQQYGGSLSDLDAPIEVMGLDGNVVSFTVAAVFQIIGTLLIWRHTKPIL
;
A
#
# COMPACT_ATOMS: atom_id res chain seq x y z
N MET A 1 4.52 18.24 11.57
CA MET A 1 3.93 16.92 11.91
C MET A 1 2.60 16.64 11.21
N LYS A 2 1.59 17.53 11.23
CA LYS A 2 0.31 17.31 10.55
C LYS A 2 0.44 16.96 9.06
N PHE A 3 1.28 17.70 8.33
CA PHE A 3 1.51 17.43 6.89
C PHE A 3 2.05 16.02 6.62
N ALA A 4 3.06 15.57 7.38
CA ALA A 4 3.59 14.21 7.27
C ALA A 4 2.51 13.14 7.51
N LYS A 5 1.63 13.34 8.51
CA LYS A 5 0.52 12.43 8.79
C LYS A 5 -0.46 12.35 7.61
N ILE A 6 -0.76 13.47 6.97
CA ILE A 6 -1.62 13.49 5.77
C ILE A 6 -1.00 12.67 4.64
N LEU A 7 0.29 12.87 4.34
CA LEU A 7 0.98 12.10 3.29
C LEU A 7 0.94 10.59 3.57
N LEU A 8 1.23 10.18 4.81
CA LEU A 8 1.17 8.77 5.21
C LEU A 8 -0.25 8.20 5.18
N THR A 9 -1.28 9.00 5.49
CA THR A 9 -2.68 8.59 5.36
C THR A 9 -3.07 8.41 3.90
N ILE A 10 -2.63 9.30 3.00
CA ILE A 10 -2.88 9.15 1.55
C ILE A 10 -2.22 7.86 1.03
N ALA A 11 -0.96 7.61 1.39
CA ALA A 11 -0.30 6.36 1.05
C ALA A 11 -1.08 5.14 1.58
N ALA A 12 -1.55 5.20 2.84
CA ALA A 12 -2.35 4.14 3.45
C ALA A 12 -3.67 3.86 2.74
N ILE A 13 -4.36 4.89 2.29
CA ILE A 13 -5.57 4.73 1.46
C ILE A 13 -5.21 4.05 0.14
N GLN A 14 -4.10 4.45 -0.49
CA GLN A 14 -3.69 3.85 -1.76
C GLN A 14 -3.38 2.36 -1.66
N TYR A 15 -2.64 1.90 -0.64
CA TYR A 15 -2.33 0.46 -0.53
C TYR A 15 -3.40 -0.35 0.21
N GLY A 16 -4.31 0.29 0.95
CA GLY A 16 -5.27 -0.40 1.82
C GLY A 16 -6.74 -0.27 1.44
N VAL A 17 -7.10 0.68 0.57
CA VAL A 17 -8.50 0.89 0.14
C VAL A 17 -8.65 0.76 -1.36
N ILE A 18 -7.74 1.34 -2.14
CA ILE A 18 -7.84 1.29 -3.61
C ILE A 18 -7.84 -0.15 -4.16
N PRO A 19 -6.96 -1.07 -3.72
CA PRO A 19 -7.01 -2.47 -4.16
C PRO A 19 -8.33 -3.15 -3.83
N VAL A 20 -8.95 -2.84 -2.69
CA VAL A 20 -10.26 -3.42 -2.34
C VAL A 20 -11.33 -3.02 -3.35
N VAL A 21 -11.32 -1.76 -3.79
CA VAL A 21 -12.30 -1.25 -4.76
C VAL A 21 -12.07 -1.82 -6.17
N ILE A 22 -10.81 -2.03 -6.55
CA ILE A 22 -10.46 -2.53 -7.89
C ILE A 22 -10.58 -4.06 -7.97
N ASP A 23 -10.10 -4.77 -6.95
CA ASP A 23 -9.90 -6.22 -7.00
C ASP A 23 -11.14 -7.01 -6.54
N LEU A 24 -12.05 -6.43 -5.75
CA LEU A 24 -13.34 -7.07 -5.41
C LEU A 24 -14.38 -6.86 -6.51
N THR A 25 -14.03 -7.26 -7.74
CA THR A 25 -14.85 -7.06 -8.93
C THR A 25 -14.88 -8.33 -9.79
N ASN A 26 -15.75 -8.33 -10.81
CA ASN A 26 -15.85 -9.43 -11.79
C ASN A 26 -14.65 -9.53 -12.71
N THR A 27 -13.78 -8.51 -12.75
CA THR A 27 -12.53 -8.56 -13.52
C THR A 27 -11.36 -9.15 -12.73
N HIS A 28 -11.52 -9.42 -11.43
CA HIS A 28 -10.47 -9.93 -10.54
C HIS A 28 -10.98 -11.05 -9.63
N VAL A 29 -11.26 -10.79 -8.34
CA VAL A 29 -11.63 -11.84 -7.35
C VAL A 29 -12.84 -12.68 -7.80
N PHE A 30 -13.78 -12.09 -8.53
CA PHE A 30 -14.95 -12.80 -9.05
C PHE A 30 -14.83 -13.22 -10.52
N HIS A 31 -13.64 -13.12 -11.12
CA HIS A 31 -13.37 -13.57 -12.48
C HIS A 31 -13.57 -15.09 -12.61
N SER A 32 -14.29 -15.53 -13.65
CA SER A 32 -14.65 -16.94 -13.85
C SER A 32 -13.43 -17.84 -13.96
N ASP A 33 -12.36 -17.35 -14.58
CA ASP A 33 -11.20 -18.14 -14.97
C ASP A 33 -10.16 -18.23 -13.87
N TRP A 34 -10.27 -17.41 -12.83
CA TRP A 34 -9.39 -17.48 -11.66
C TRP A 34 -9.65 -18.78 -10.87
N PRO A 35 -8.60 -19.57 -10.58
CA PRO A 35 -8.74 -20.72 -9.70
C PRO A 35 -9.25 -20.29 -8.32
N PRO A 36 -10.12 -21.09 -7.65
CA PRO A 36 -10.65 -20.74 -6.33
C PRO A 36 -9.56 -20.37 -5.30
N HIS A 37 -8.38 -20.98 -5.39
CA HIS A 37 -7.26 -20.71 -4.50
C HIS A 37 -6.63 -19.32 -4.72
N ALA A 38 -6.53 -18.85 -5.98
CA ALA A 38 -6.04 -17.51 -6.29
C ALA A 38 -6.97 -16.43 -5.70
N ARG A 39 -8.29 -16.65 -5.80
CA ARG A 39 -9.31 -15.78 -5.18
C ARG A 39 -9.12 -15.69 -3.67
N PHE A 40 -8.89 -16.83 -3.00
CA PHE A 40 -8.61 -16.85 -1.56
C PHE A 40 -7.37 -16.03 -1.20
N HIS A 41 -6.26 -16.23 -1.92
CA HIS A 41 -5.02 -15.47 -1.68
C HIS A 41 -5.20 -13.96 -1.91
N MET A 42 -5.95 -13.58 -2.95
CA MET A 42 -6.24 -12.17 -3.21
C MET A 42 -7.06 -11.55 -2.07
N VAL A 43 -8.19 -12.16 -1.67
CA VAL A 43 -9.00 -11.64 -0.57
C VAL A 43 -8.21 -11.59 0.75
N TRP A 44 -7.36 -12.59 1.01
CA TRP A 44 -6.46 -12.57 2.16
C TRP A 44 -5.50 -11.37 2.09
N LEU A 45 -4.85 -11.11 0.95
CA LEU A 45 -3.97 -9.96 0.76
C LEU A 45 -4.71 -8.64 0.97
N LEU A 46 -5.93 -8.50 0.43
CA LEU A 46 -6.76 -7.31 0.61
C LEU A 46 -7.10 -7.04 2.07
N ILE A 47 -7.46 -8.09 2.83
CA ILE A 47 -7.76 -7.97 4.27
C ILE A 47 -6.50 -7.55 5.04
N VAL A 48 -5.35 -8.14 4.74
CA VAL A 48 -4.07 -7.80 5.40
C VAL A 48 -3.68 -6.36 5.09
N GLY A 49 -3.71 -5.95 3.82
CA GLY A 49 -3.39 -4.58 3.38
C GLY A 49 -4.32 -3.54 4.02
N SER A 50 -5.63 -3.81 4.03
CA SER A 50 -6.63 -2.97 4.70
C SER A 50 -6.37 -2.86 6.20
N SER A 51 -6.05 -3.98 6.86
CA SER A 51 -5.75 -4.00 8.30
C SER A 51 -4.51 -3.18 8.64
N ILE A 52 -3.47 -3.27 7.80
CA ILE A 52 -2.27 -2.45 7.93
C ILE A 52 -2.60 -0.96 7.76
N ALA A 53 -3.41 -0.59 6.76
CA ALA A 53 -3.82 0.79 6.55
C ALA A 53 -4.64 1.36 7.71
N VAL A 54 -5.56 0.58 8.27
CA VAL A 54 -6.31 0.95 9.48
C VAL A 54 -5.36 1.15 10.66
N TYR A 55 -4.43 0.23 10.88
CA TYR A 55 -3.48 0.33 11.99
C TYR A 55 -2.54 1.53 11.85
N VAL A 56 -2.01 1.77 10.66
CA VAL A 56 -1.20 2.96 10.34
C VAL A 56 -2.00 4.23 10.60
N THR A 57 -3.25 4.30 10.12
CA THR A 57 -4.11 5.47 10.35
C THR A 57 -4.43 5.67 11.83
N ALA A 58 -4.65 4.59 12.58
CA ALA A 58 -4.85 4.64 14.02
C ALA A 58 -3.61 5.18 14.75
N LEU A 59 -2.40 4.70 14.43
CA LEU A 59 -1.14 5.24 15.00
C LEU A 59 -0.95 6.73 14.67
N LEU A 60 -1.31 7.14 13.46
CA LEU A 60 -1.21 8.54 13.06
C LEU A 60 -2.19 9.39 13.86
N TRP A 61 -3.46 9.03 13.97
CA TRP A 61 -4.51 9.96 14.39
C TRP A 61 -5.12 9.71 15.76
N ILE A 62 -5.02 8.49 16.28
CA ILE A 62 -5.70 8.06 17.52
C ILE A 62 -4.67 7.62 18.57
N ILE A 63 -3.92 6.55 18.28
CA ILE A 63 -3.02 5.88 19.21
C ILE A 63 -1.71 6.67 19.29
N GLY A 64 -1.53 7.44 20.37
CA GLY A 64 -0.29 8.18 20.58
C GLY A 64 0.01 9.16 19.44
N ALA A 65 -1.03 9.77 18.85
CA ALA A 65 -1.02 10.60 17.65
C ALA A 65 -0.03 11.79 17.65
N ASN A 66 0.45 12.16 18.84
CA ASN A 66 1.41 13.25 19.08
C ASN A 66 2.77 12.74 19.58
N THR A 67 2.94 11.42 19.73
CA THR A 67 4.19 10.81 20.17
C THR A 67 5.08 10.50 18.98
N LYS A 68 6.37 10.79 19.11
CA LYS A 68 7.36 10.48 18.05
C LYS A 68 7.44 8.98 17.78
N SER A 69 7.32 8.17 18.83
CA SER A 69 7.35 6.71 18.71
C SER A 69 6.22 6.20 17.81
N SER A 70 4.96 6.57 18.10
CA SER A 70 3.82 6.12 17.29
C SER A 70 3.95 6.52 15.82
N LEU A 71 4.36 7.76 15.55
CA LEU A 71 4.55 8.25 14.18
C LEU A 71 5.66 7.50 13.42
N ARG A 72 6.76 7.13 14.09
CA ARG A 72 7.81 6.29 13.49
C ARG A 72 7.33 4.87 13.22
N HIS A 73 6.53 4.29 14.12
CA HIS A 73 5.93 2.98 13.90
C HIS A 73 4.98 3.01 12.69
N ALA A 74 4.13 4.02 12.58
CA ALA A 74 3.23 4.19 11.44
C ALA A 74 4.01 4.28 10.11
N ALA A 75 5.11 5.03 10.09
CA ALA A 75 5.96 5.17 8.92
C ALA A 75 6.66 3.86 8.52
N ILE A 76 7.20 3.09 9.47
CA ILE A 76 7.85 1.81 9.17
C ILE A 76 6.84 0.79 8.69
N ILE A 77 5.71 0.66 9.38
CA ILE A 77 4.67 -0.33 9.06
C ILE A 77 4.04 -0.01 7.70
N GLY A 78 3.81 1.26 7.38
CA GLY A 78 3.28 1.67 6.07
C GLY A 78 4.21 1.35 4.89
N CYS A 79 5.50 1.08 5.13
CA CYS A 79 6.39 0.61 4.08
C CYS A 79 6.18 -0.88 3.74
N LEU A 80 5.56 -1.68 4.60
CA LEU A 80 5.45 -3.13 4.41
C LEU A 80 4.58 -3.52 3.19
N PRO A 81 3.39 -2.92 2.97
CA PRO A 81 2.58 -3.23 1.78
C PRO A 81 3.30 -2.82 0.48
N LEU A 82 3.97 -1.67 0.51
CA LEU A 82 4.73 -1.17 -0.64
C LEU A 82 5.92 -2.06 -0.96
N PHE A 83 6.68 -2.47 0.06
CA PHE A 83 7.77 -3.43 -0.09
C PHE A 83 7.26 -4.75 -0.69
N GLY A 84 6.16 -5.29 -0.16
CA GLY A 84 5.50 -6.49 -0.69
C GLY A 84 5.15 -6.35 -2.17
N PHE A 85 4.53 -5.25 -2.57
CA PHE A 85 4.20 -4.96 -3.97
C PHE A 85 5.44 -4.91 -4.86
N PHE A 86 6.43 -4.06 -4.54
CA PHE A 86 7.59 -3.86 -5.42
C PHE A 86 8.48 -5.10 -5.53
N VAL A 87 8.65 -5.85 -4.43
CA VAL A 87 9.38 -7.13 -4.47
C VAL A 87 8.63 -8.16 -5.30
N SER A 88 7.30 -8.24 -5.17
CA SER A 88 6.49 -9.14 -5.99
C SER A 88 6.58 -8.74 -7.48
N ALA A 89 6.43 -7.46 -7.81
CA ALA A 89 6.56 -6.97 -9.18
C ALA A 89 7.95 -7.25 -9.78
N ALA A 90 9.02 -7.10 -8.99
CA ALA A 90 10.39 -7.38 -9.44
C ALA A 90 10.66 -8.89 -9.67
N LEU A 91 9.97 -9.76 -8.93
CA LEU A 91 10.19 -11.21 -8.97
C LEU A 91 9.10 -11.96 -9.75
N MET A 92 8.07 -11.29 -10.27
CA MET A 92 6.87 -11.93 -10.80
C MET A 92 7.14 -12.96 -11.90
N GLN A 93 8.14 -12.73 -12.75
CA GLN A 93 8.52 -13.66 -13.81
C GLN A 93 8.97 -15.03 -13.28
N GLN A 94 9.49 -15.11 -12.05
CA GLN A 94 9.98 -16.35 -11.45
C GLN A 94 8.87 -17.32 -11.06
N TYR A 95 7.65 -16.82 -10.86
CA TYR A 95 6.49 -17.61 -10.45
C TYR A 95 5.28 -17.45 -11.38
N GLY A 96 5.50 -16.90 -12.60
CA GLY A 96 4.46 -16.70 -13.59
C GLY A 96 3.43 -15.62 -13.22
N GLY A 97 3.81 -14.65 -12.39
CA GLY A 97 2.96 -13.53 -12.02
C GLY A 97 2.85 -12.45 -13.10
N SER A 98 1.82 -11.61 -12.98
CA SER A 98 1.55 -10.45 -13.83
C SER A 98 1.10 -9.27 -12.97
N LEU A 99 1.29 -8.04 -13.48
CA LEU A 99 0.79 -6.82 -12.83
C LEU A 99 -0.70 -6.59 -13.06
N SER A 100 -1.23 -7.16 -14.14
CA SER A 100 -2.62 -6.99 -14.56
C SER A 100 -3.18 -8.33 -15.01
N ASP A 101 -4.49 -8.48 -14.88
CA ASP A 101 -5.22 -9.63 -15.40
C ASP A 101 -5.34 -9.61 -16.93
N LEU A 102 -5.75 -10.76 -17.48
CA LEU A 102 -5.80 -11.02 -18.92
C LEU A 102 -6.74 -10.06 -19.68
N ASP A 103 -7.78 -9.53 -19.03
CA ASP A 103 -8.92 -8.89 -19.72
C ASP A 103 -9.15 -7.40 -19.38
N ALA A 104 -8.37 -6.81 -18.46
CA ALA A 104 -8.61 -5.44 -18.02
C ALA A 104 -7.32 -4.68 -17.60
N PRO A 105 -6.31 -4.54 -18.48
CA PRO A 105 -5.15 -3.71 -18.17
C PRO A 105 -5.58 -2.25 -18.00
N ILE A 106 -5.36 -1.70 -16.81
CA ILE A 106 -5.50 -0.26 -16.56
C ILE A 106 -4.15 0.36 -16.88
N GLU A 107 -4.10 1.24 -17.87
CA GLU A 107 -2.88 1.97 -18.22
C GLU A 107 -3.00 3.46 -17.93
N VAL A 108 -1.90 4.06 -17.47
CA VAL A 108 -1.75 5.49 -17.27
C VAL A 108 -0.53 5.96 -18.05
N MET A 109 -0.74 6.69 -19.14
CA MET A 109 0.34 7.17 -20.02
C MET A 109 1.25 6.03 -20.55
N GLY A 110 0.68 4.85 -20.82
CA GLY A 110 1.42 3.68 -21.31
C GLY A 110 2.19 2.91 -20.23
N LEU A 111 1.97 3.22 -18.96
CA LEU A 111 2.47 2.45 -17.81
C LEU A 111 1.32 1.70 -17.15
N ASP A 112 1.62 0.53 -16.59
CA ASP A 112 0.67 -0.25 -15.80
C ASP A 112 0.16 0.56 -14.59
N GLY A 113 -1.16 0.56 -14.41
CA GLY A 113 -1.87 1.35 -13.41
C GLY A 113 -1.51 0.97 -11.97
N ASN A 114 -1.20 -0.31 -11.70
CA ASN A 114 -0.73 -0.73 -10.39
C ASN A 114 0.65 -0.13 -10.11
N VAL A 115 1.58 -0.19 -11.07
CA VAL A 115 2.91 0.42 -10.92
C VAL A 115 2.80 1.92 -10.66
N VAL A 116 1.96 2.63 -11.41
CA VAL A 116 1.76 4.08 -11.22
C VAL A 116 1.15 4.37 -9.84
N SER A 117 0.07 3.68 -9.48
CA SER A 117 -0.61 3.88 -8.19
C SER A 117 0.31 3.63 -6.99
N PHE A 118 0.99 2.49 -6.97
CA PHE A 118 1.90 2.13 -5.87
C PHE A 118 3.16 2.99 -5.85
N THR A 119 3.62 3.52 -7.00
CA THR A 119 4.72 4.49 -7.04
C THR A 119 4.31 5.81 -6.41
N VAL A 120 3.12 6.33 -6.69
CA VAL A 120 2.60 7.54 -6.04
C VAL A 120 2.49 7.32 -4.53
N ALA A 121 1.97 6.17 -4.10
CA ALA A 121 1.89 5.82 -2.69
C ALA A 121 3.28 5.77 -2.03
N ALA A 122 4.27 5.19 -2.71
CA ALA A 122 5.65 5.14 -2.24
C ALA A 122 6.27 6.54 -2.11
N VAL A 123 6.03 7.44 -3.05
CA VAL A 123 6.51 8.82 -2.96
C VAL A 123 5.94 9.52 -1.72
N PHE A 124 4.62 9.41 -1.49
CA PHE A 124 4.01 9.99 -0.28
C PHE A 124 4.53 9.32 1.01
N GLN A 125 4.69 8.00 1.00
CA GLN A 125 5.26 7.26 2.12
C GLN A 125 6.68 7.73 2.44
N ILE A 126 7.55 7.86 1.43
CA ILE A 126 8.94 8.29 1.57
C ILE A 126 8.99 9.72 2.12
N ILE A 127 8.25 10.66 1.52
CA ILE A 127 8.27 12.07 1.97
C ILE A 127 7.73 12.17 3.40
N GLY A 128 6.61 11.50 3.71
CA GLY A 128 6.04 11.47 5.06
C GLY A 128 7.02 10.91 6.09
N THR A 129 7.70 9.81 5.74
CA THR A 129 8.75 9.18 6.56
C THR A 129 9.91 10.14 6.78
N LEU A 130 10.47 10.73 5.72
CA LEU A 130 11.60 11.67 5.84
C LEU A 130 11.24 12.88 6.72
N LEU A 131 10.02 13.41 6.63
CA LEU A 131 9.57 14.52 7.48
C LEU A 131 9.48 14.13 8.96
N ILE A 132 9.04 12.91 9.27
CA ILE A 132 8.99 12.39 10.65
C ILE A 132 10.42 12.27 11.22
N TRP A 133 11.40 11.84 10.41
CA TRP A 133 12.79 11.68 10.86
C TRP A 133 13.57 13.01 10.89
N ARG A 134 13.35 13.94 9.96
CA ARG A 134 14.06 15.23 9.93
C ARG A 134 13.65 16.18 11.06
N HIS A 135 12.41 16.07 11.56
CA HIS A 135 11.96 16.84 12.73
C HIS A 135 12.40 16.23 14.07
N THR A 136 13.27 15.22 14.04
CA THR A 136 13.99 14.77 15.24
C THR A 136 15.43 15.28 15.20
N LYS A 137 15.69 16.43 15.84
CA LYS A 137 17.05 16.71 16.31
C LYS A 137 17.46 15.61 17.30
N PRO A 138 18.69 15.08 17.24
CA PRO A 138 19.20 14.21 18.29
C PRO A 138 19.26 15.01 19.59
N ILE A 139 18.78 14.40 20.67
CA ILE A 139 19.09 14.87 22.01
C ILE A 139 20.51 14.34 22.27
N LEU A 140 21.50 15.22 22.14
CA LEU A 140 22.82 15.04 22.74
C LEU A 140 22.74 15.54 24.18
#